data_AF-A0A972ZDK5-F1
#
_entry.id   AF-A0A972ZDK5-F1
#
_cell.length_a   1.000
_cell.length_b   1.000
_cell.length_c   1.000
_cell.angle_alpha   90.00
_cell.angle_beta   90.00
_cell.angle_gamma   90.00
#
_symmetry.space_group_name_H-M   'P 1'
#
loop_
_entity.id
_entity.type
_entity.pdbx_description
1 polymer ?
#
loop_
_entity_poly.entity_id
_entity_poly.type
_entity_poly.pdbx_seq_one_letter_code
_entity_poly.pdbx_strand_id
1 'polypeptide(L)'
;MTRKAEGLGDYVVCKLEALLYGPHGEADLCAVPEPEWCWTLMIRTPACVGQADRDKAADALLEKGKCEEVKDVKLKALTEGRCVQMMHVGPYDKIGNTIALLEAFAEEQGLSFNGKHHEVFLSDPRRVEPERIKTIVRQPVA
;
A
#
# COMPACT_ATOMS: atom_id res chain seq x y z
N MET A 1 2.16 -26.88 0.56
CA MET A 1 1.36 -26.87 -0.69
C MET A 1 0.55 -25.59 -0.74
N THR A 2 0.44 -24.92 -1.89
CA THR A 2 -0.33 -23.66 -2.02
C THR A 2 -1.81 -23.94 -2.26
N ARG A 3 -2.70 -22.97 -1.98
CA ARG A 3 -4.15 -23.08 -2.23
C ARG A 3 -4.50 -23.57 -3.64
N LYS A 4 -3.78 -23.06 -4.64
CA LYS A 4 -3.92 -23.47 -6.05
C LYS A 4 -3.64 -24.96 -6.24
N ALA A 5 -2.60 -25.48 -5.60
CA ALA A 5 -2.26 -26.91 -5.65
C ALA A 5 -3.28 -27.79 -4.93
N GLU A 6 -4.01 -27.23 -3.96
CA GLU A 6 -5.12 -27.89 -3.24
C GLU A 6 -6.49 -27.69 -3.94
N GLY A 7 -6.54 -27.02 -5.10
CA GLY A 7 -7.80 -26.75 -5.83
C GLY A 7 -8.71 -25.70 -5.18
N LEU A 8 -8.21 -24.93 -4.21
CA LEU A 8 -8.98 -23.96 -3.41
C LEU A 8 -9.12 -22.57 -4.06
N GLY A 9 -8.97 -22.51 -5.39
CA GLY A 9 -9.06 -21.29 -6.20
C GLY A 9 -7.71 -20.67 -6.60
N ASP A 10 -7.74 -19.82 -7.63
CA ASP A 10 -6.61 -19.04 -8.13
C ASP A 10 -7.00 -17.56 -8.21
N TYR A 11 -6.03 -16.65 -8.08
CA TYR A 11 -6.27 -15.21 -8.18
C TYR A 11 -5.03 -14.48 -8.69
N VAL A 12 -5.29 -13.38 -9.41
CA VAL A 12 -4.23 -12.47 -9.84
C VAL A 12 -3.72 -11.72 -8.60
N VAL A 13 -2.40 -11.71 -8.42
CA VAL A 13 -1.75 -10.94 -7.35
C VAL A 13 -2.04 -9.45 -7.58
N CYS A 14 -2.65 -8.81 -6.57
CA CYS A 14 -2.93 -7.38 -6.60
C CYS A 14 -1.63 -6.56 -6.65
N LYS A 15 -1.78 -5.28 -6.98
CA LYS A 15 -0.66 -4.35 -6.99
C LYS A 15 -0.10 -4.15 -5.58
N LEU A 16 1.16 -3.76 -5.52
CA LEU A 16 1.78 -3.38 -4.25
C LEU A 16 1.14 -2.07 -3.78
N GLU A 17 0.89 -1.99 -2.48
CA GLU A 17 0.28 -0.87 -1.80
C GLU A 17 1.17 -0.47 -0.61
N ALA A 18 1.20 0.81 -0.24
CA ALA A 18 1.91 1.30 0.93
C ALA A 18 1.07 2.31 1.71
N LEU A 19 1.00 2.11 3.03
CA LEU A 19 0.60 3.17 3.95
C LEU A 19 1.84 3.88 4.47
N LEU A 20 1.88 5.21 4.38
CA LEU A 20 2.96 6.06 4.87
C LEU A 20 2.45 6.97 6.01
N TYR A 21 3.27 7.13 7.05
CA TYR A 21 2.91 7.87 8.27
C TYR A 21 4.15 8.29 9.06
N GLY A 22 4.01 9.28 9.95
CA GLY A 22 5.08 9.70 10.86
C GLY A 22 5.36 8.70 11.99
N PRO A 23 6.47 8.87 12.74
CA PRO A 23 6.89 7.93 13.78
C PRO A 23 5.87 7.76 14.92
N HIS A 24 5.00 8.73 15.16
CA HIS A 24 3.92 8.67 16.15
C HIS A 24 2.53 8.46 15.51
N GLY A 25 2.48 8.10 14.23
CA GLY A 25 1.25 7.84 13.50
C GLY A 25 0.67 9.06 12.80
N GLU A 26 1.45 10.13 12.65
CA GLU A 26 1.06 11.35 11.96
C GLU A 26 0.65 11.07 10.50
N ALA A 27 -0.46 11.66 10.10
CA ALA A 27 -0.99 11.61 8.74
C ALA A 27 -0.29 12.61 7.81
N ASP A 28 0.06 13.78 8.35
CA ASP A 28 0.73 14.84 7.62
C ASP A 28 2.22 14.54 7.52
N LEU A 29 2.62 14.00 6.37
CA LEU A 29 4.01 13.69 6.06
C LEU A 29 4.83 14.93 5.67
N CYS A 30 4.19 16.05 5.34
CA CYS A 30 4.91 17.30 5.06
C CYS A 30 5.52 17.88 6.35
N ALA A 31 4.92 17.59 7.50
CA ALA A 31 5.44 17.96 8.81
C ALA A 31 6.54 17.01 9.35
N VAL A 32 6.80 15.87 8.68
CA VAL A 32 7.74 14.84 9.14
C VAL A 32 8.93 14.76 8.18
N PRO A 33 10.19 14.81 8.65
CA PRO A 33 11.36 14.60 7.80
C PRO A 33 11.30 13.24 7.08
N GLU A 34 11.55 13.21 5.77
CA GLU A 34 11.50 11.98 4.94
C GLU A 34 12.23 10.77 5.56
N PRO A 35 13.42 10.91 6.18
CA PRO A 35 14.11 9.77 6.80
C PRO A 35 13.39 9.16 8.00
N GLU A 36 12.44 9.88 8.61
CA GLU A 36 11.67 9.43 9.77
C GLU A 36 10.34 8.77 9.38
N TRP A 37 10.02 8.75 8.08
CA TRP A 37 8.79 8.18 7.59
C TRP A 37 8.71 6.69 7.90
N CYS A 38 7.60 6.31 8.50
CA CYS A 38 7.21 4.94 8.73
C CYS A 38 6.28 4.47 7.62
N TRP A 39 6.30 3.16 7.35
CA TRP A 39 5.57 2.60 6.23
C TRP A 39 5.06 1.18 6.53
N THR A 40 4.03 0.78 5.81
CA THR A 40 3.51 -0.59 5.79
C THR A 40 3.23 -1.00 4.36
N LEU A 41 3.99 -1.98 3.84
CA LEU A 41 3.69 -2.58 2.55
C LEU A 41 2.55 -3.59 2.65
N MET A 42 1.73 -3.61 1.62
CA MET A 42 0.54 -4.45 1.55
C MET A 42 0.35 -4.99 0.14
N ILE A 43 -0.26 -6.16 0.06
CA ILE A 43 -0.84 -6.71 -1.18
C ILE A 43 -2.23 -7.19 -0.79
N ARG A 44 -3.25 -6.65 -1.46
CA ARG A 44 -4.63 -7.12 -1.23
C ARG A 44 -4.76 -8.60 -1.59
N THR A 45 -5.45 -9.34 -0.73
CA THR A 45 -5.78 -10.76 -0.94
C THR A 45 -7.30 -10.98 -0.91
N PRO A 46 -7.82 -12.04 -1.55
CA PRO A 46 -9.24 -12.39 -1.46
C PRO A 46 -9.67 -12.75 -0.04
N ALA A 47 -10.94 -12.50 0.29
CA ALA A 47 -11.49 -12.79 1.62
C ALA A 47 -11.46 -14.28 2.03
N CYS A 48 -11.29 -15.19 1.07
CA CYS A 48 -11.16 -16.62 1.34
C CYS A 48 -9.74 -17.04 1.80
N VAL A 49 -8.77 -16.13 1.74
CA VAL A 49 -7.41 -16.35 2.26
C VAL A 49 -7.42 -16.08 3.76
N GLY A 50 -7.15 -17.12 4.55
CA GLY A 50 -7.15 -17.07 6.00
C GLY A 50 -5.76 -17.25 6.60
N GLN A 51 -5.70 -17.16 7.94
CA GLN A 51 -4.45 -17.29 8.70
C GLN A 51 -3.72 -18.61 8.41
N ALA A 52 -4.45 -19.73 8.30
CA ALA A 52 -3.88 -21.03 7.99
C ALA A 52 -3.19 -21.08 6.62
N ASP A 53 -3.70 -20.37 5.60
CA ASP A 53 -3.05 -20.29 4.29
C ASP A 53 -1.73 -19.52 4.38
N ARG A 54 -1.75 -18.43 5.16
CA ARG A 54 -0.58 -17.59 5.39
C ARG A 54 0.51 -18.35 6.15
N ASP A 55 0.15 -19.12 7.17
CA ASP A 55 1.12 -19.89 7.96
C ASP A 55 1.73 -21.02 7.14
N LYS A 56 0.90 -21.79 6.41
CA LYS A 56 1.38 -22.78 5.42
C LYS A 56 2.34 -22.16 4.39
N ALA A 57 2.05 -20.94 3.93
CA ALA A 57 2.91 -20.25 2.98
C ALA A 57 4.25 -19.81 3.60
N ALA A 58 4.24 -19.36 4.86
CA ALA A 58 5.46 -19.03 5.59
C ALA A 58 6.33 -20.27 5.78
N ASP A 59 5.77 -21.38 6.26
CA ASP A 59 6.50 -22.64 6.46
C ASP A 59 7.14 -23.14 5.15
N ALA A 60 6.37 -23.14 4.06
CA ALA A 60 6.87 -23.55 2.75
C ALA A 60 7.98 -22.64 2.19
N LEU A 61 8.07 -21.38 2.63
CA LEU A 61 9.16 -20.47 2.26
C LEU A 61 10.40 -20.70 3.12
N LEU A 62 10.23 -21.00 4.41
CA LEU A 62 11.34 -21.36 5.32
C LEU A 62 12.01 -22.65 4.90
N GLU A 63 11.23 -23.68 4.52
CA GLU A 63 11.75 -24.92 3.94
C GLU A 63 12.58 -24.67 2.67
N LYS A 64 12.27 -23.59 1.94
CA LYS A 64 13.02 -23.14 0.75
C LYS A 64 14.20 -22.22 1.09
N GLY A 65 14.56 -22.09 2.37
CA GLY A 65 15.69 -21.30 2.83
C GLY A 65 15.44 -19.79 2.86
N LYS A 66 14.18 -19.34 2.92
CA LYS A 66 13.88 -17.93 3.23
C LYS A 66 14.08 -17.65 4.72
N CYS A 67 14.36 -16.39 5.03
CA CYS A 67 14.62 -15.93 6.39
C CYS A 67 13.34 -15.88 7.24
N GLU A 68 13.49 -15.85 8.57
CA GLU A 68 12.39 -15.92 9.53
C GLU A 68 11.39 -14.75 9.42
N GLU A 69 11.78 -13.62 8.84
CA GLU A 69 10.94 -12.43 8.65
C GLU A 69 9.71 -12.69 7.76
N VAL A 70 9.66 -13.81 7.01
CA VAL A 70 8.41 -14.24 6.36
C VAL A 70 7.29 -14.47 7.38
N LYS A 71 7.66 -14.76 8.64
CA LYS A 71 6.75 -14.86 9.80
C LYS A 71 6.18 -13.52 10.26
N ASP A 72 6.75 -12.40 9.84
CA ASP A 72 6.27 -11.06 10.23
C ASP A 72 5.12 -10.55 9.36
N VAL A 73 4.86 -11.18 8.21
CA VAL A 73 3.73 -10.85 7.33
C VAL A 73 2.41 -11.20 8.03
N LYS A 74 1.52 -10.20 8.14
CA LYS A 74 0.22 -10.34 8.83
C LYS A 74 -0.93 -10.17 7.83
N LEU A 75 -1.99 -10.95 8.02
CA LEU A 75 -3.29 -10.65 7.40
C LEU A 75 -4.00 -9.58 8.24
N LYS A 76 -4.39 -8.49 7.59
CA LYS A 76 -5.13 -7.39 8.23
C LYS A 76 -6.30 -6.99 7.36
N ALA A 77 -7.43 -6.71 8.01
CA ALA A 77 -8.52 -5.99 7.37
C ALA A 77 -8.20 -4.48 7.43
N LEU A 78 -8.36 -3.80 6.30
CA LEU A 78 -8.19 -2.36 6.19
C LEU A 78 -9.51 -1.75 5.72
N THR A 79 -10.11 -0.91 6.57
CA THR A 79 -11.28 -0.10 6.21
C THR A 79 -10.85 1.36 6.15
N GLU A 80 -10.53 1.84 4.96
CA GLU A 80 -10.04 3.22 4.77
C GLU A 80 -11.14 4.27 4.90
N GLY A 81 -12.40 3.87 4.67
CA GLY A 81 -13.53 4.79 4.70
C GLY A 81 -13.56 5.69 3.46
N ARG A 82 -13.94 6.95 3.66
CA ARG A 82 -14.01 7.95 2.59
C ARG A 82 -12.61 8.44 2.27
N CYS A 83 -12.28 8.49 0.98
CA CYS A 83 -10.99 8.99 0.51
C CYS A 83 -11.18 9.89 -0.71
N VAL A 84 -10.20 10.75 -0.93
CA VAL A 84 -9.91 11.33 -2.25
C VAL A 84 -8.73 10.56 -2.86
N GLN A 85 -8.69 10.47 -4.20
CA GLN A 85 -7.57 9.80 -4.88
C GLN A 85 -7.35 10.38 -6.28
N MET A 86 -6.11 10.34 -6.72
CA MET A 86 -5.69 10.79 -8.05
C MET A 86 -4.62 9.87 -8.61
N MET A 87 -4.63 9.67 -9.93
CA MET A 87 -3.52 9.01 -10.61
C MET A 87 -2.36 9.99 -10.74
N HIS A 88 -1.23 9.69 -10.12
CA HIS A 88 0.05 10.30 -10.41
C HIS A 88 0.69 9.61 -11.61
N VAL A 89 1.20 10.39 -12.56
CA VAL A 89 2.03 9.92 -13.68
C VAL A 89 3.33 10.70 -13.66
N GLY A 90 4.44 10.01 -13.36
CA GLY A 90 5.74 10.64 -13.17
C GLY A 90 6.56 10.02 -12.04
N PRO A 91 7.75 10.59 -11.78
CA PRO A 91 8.65 10.11 -10.74
C PRO A 91 8.12 10.37 -9.33
N TYR A 92 8.49 9.51 -8.38
CA TYR A 92 8.01 9.57 -6.99
C TYR A 92 8.31 10.90 -6.28
N ASP A 93 9.43 11.57 -6.61
CA ASP A 93 9.80 12.88 -6.05
C ASP A 93 8.82 14.02 -6.44
N LYS A 94 7.91 13.77 -7.39
CA LYS A 94 6.85 14.71 -7.81
C LYS A 94 5.47 14.35 -7.28
N ILE A 95 5.32 13.32 -6.44
CA ILE A 95 4.04 12.96 -5.83
C ILE A 95 3.47 14.11 -5.00
N GLY A 96 4.33 14.93 -4.36
CA GLY A 96 3.90 16.12 -3.62
C GLY A 96 2.99 17.07 -4.41
N ASN A 97 3.20 17.20 -5.73
CA ASN A 97 2.32 18.00 -6.59
C ASN A 97 0.90 17.40 -6.69
N THR A 98 0.80 16.07 -6.70
CA THR A 98 -0.49 15.36 -6.71
C THR A 98 -1.18 15.46 -5.35
N ILE A 99 -0.42 15.42 -4.25
CA ILE A 99 -0.95 15.61 -2.90
C ILE A 99 -1.55 17.01 -2.75
N ALA A 100 -0.84 18.06 -3.16
CA ALA A 100 -1.34 19.44 -3.08
C ALA A 100 -2.65 19.64 -3.87
N LEU A 101 -2.79 19.00 -5.04
CA LEU A 101 -4.04 19.04 -5.81
C LEU A 101 -5.19 18.30 -5.11
N LEU A 102 -4.90 17.17 -4.46
CA LEU A 102 -5.88 16.43 -3.67
C LEU A 102 -6.32 17.20 -2.43
N GLU A 103 -5.41 17.92 -1.78
CA GLU A 103 -5.67 18.74 -0.60
C GLU A 103 -6.58 19.90 -0.96
N ALA A 104 -6.23 20.68 -1.99
CA ALA A 104 -7.08 21.76 -2.50
C ALA A 104 -8.49 21.25 -2.88
N PHE A 105 -8.57 20.09 -3.54
CA PHE A 105 -9.86 19.47 -3.87
C PHE A 105 -10.64 19.07 -2.60
N ALA A 106 -9.99 18.50 -1.58
CA ALA A 106 -10.65 18.14 -0.33
C ALA A 106 -11.19 19.38 0.39
N GLU A 107 -10.39 20.45 0.48
CA GLU A 107 -10.78 21.73 1.08
C GLU A 107 -11.98 22.36 0.37
N GLU A 108 -11.99 22.36 -0.98
CA GLU A 108 -13.13 22.81 -1.78
C GLU A 108 -14.43 22.03 -1.49
N GLN A 109 -14.30 20.75 -1.10
CA GLN A 109 -15.42 19.90 -0.70
C GLN A 109 -15.77 20.02 0.79
N GLY A 110 -15.11 20.90 1.54
CA GLY A 110 -15.30 21.09 2.98
C GLY A 110 -14.79 19.91 3.81
N LEU A 111 -13.79 19.18 3.31
CA LEU A 111 -13.19 18.00 3.94
C LEU A 111 -11.74 18.27 4.31
N SER A 112 -11.21 17.52 5.26
CA SER A 112 -9.78 17.51 5.59
C SER A 112 -9.20 16.11 5.56
N PHE A 113 -7.88 16.02 5.35
CA PHE A 113 -7.17 14.75 5.39
C PHE A 113 -7.20 14.13 6.79
N ASN A 114 -7.50 12.83 6.89
CA ASN A 114 -7.68 12.16 8.19
C ASN A 114 -7.13 10.72 8.23
N GLY A 115 -5.83 10.54 8.07
CA GLY A 115 -5.22 9.23 8.26
C GLY A 115 -3.97 9.03 7.42
N LYS A 116 -3.48 7.79 7.42
CA LYS A 116 -2.23 7.46 6.74
C LYS A 116 -2.34 7.72 5.24
N HIS A 117 -1.27 8.28 4.68
CA HIS A 117 -1.13 8.44 3.24
C HIS A 117 -1.09 7.06 2.57
N HIS A 118 -1.79 6.88 1.46
CA HIS A 118 -1.85 5.59 0.77
C HIS A 118 -1.44 5.70 -0.69
N GLU A 119 -0.40 4.96 -1.06
CA GLU A 119 0.04 4.80 -2.45
C GLU A 119 -0.22 3.40 -2.99
N VAL A 120 -0.71 3.30 -4.23
CA VAL A 120 -0.87 2.03 -4.97
C VAL A 120 0.02 2.04 -6.21
N PHE A 121 1.04 1.18 -6.23
CA PHE A 121 2.06 1.12 -7.27
C PHE A 121 1.59 0.28 -8.46
N LEU A 122 1.13 0.93 -9.53
CA LEU A 122 0.62 0.23 -10.71
C LEU A 122 1.75 -0.22 -11.65
N SER A 123 2.87 0.50 -11.62
CA SER A 123 4.06 0.28 -12.44
C SER A 123 5.21 -0.30 -11.63
N ASP A 124 6.09 -1.08 -12.27
CA ASP A 124 7.35 -1.52 -11.67
C ASP A 124 8.44 -0.48 -12.05
N PRO A 125 8.99 0.28 -11.10
CA PRO A 125 9.97 1.34 -11.38
C PRO A 125 11.29 0.80 -11.96
N ARG A 126 11.54 -0.51 -11.89
CA ARG A 126 12.71 -1.15 -12.51
C ARG A 126 12.51 -1.45 -14.00
N ARG A 127 11.28 -1.27 -14.51
CA ARG A 127 10.86 -1.65 -15.87
C ARG A 127 10.25 -0.51 -16.67
N VAL A 128 9.97 0.63 -16.03
CA VAL A 128 9.26 1.76 -16.61
C VAL A 128 10.06 3.01 -16.30
N GLU A 129 10.31 3.82 -17.34
CA GLU A 129 10.97 5.11 -17.18
C GLU A 129 10.21 6.02 -16.19
N PRO A 130 10.90 6.84 -15.39
CA PRO A 130 10.28 7.62 -14.32
C PRO A 130 9.07 8.44 -14.76
N GLU A 131 9.10 9.04 -15.95
CA GLU A 131 8.03 9.89 -16.51
C GLU A 131 6.75 9.12 -16.86
N ARG A 132 6.82 7.78 -16.87
CA ARG A 132 5.72 6.88 -17.21
C ARG A 132 5.25 6.04 -16.03
N ILE A 133 5.90 6.18 -14.86
CA ILE A 133 5.46 5.50 -13.63
C ILE A 133 4.05 5.97 -13.29
N LYS A 134 3.20 5.01 -12.94
CA LYS A 134 1.82 5.25 -12.52
C LYS A 134 1.62 4.79 -11.08
N THR A 135 1.16 5.71 -10.26
CA THR A 135 0.86 5.48 -8.83
C THR A 135 -0.49 6.10 -8.53
N ILE A 136 -1.41 5.35 -7.92
CA ILE A 136 -2.61 5.99 -7.35
C ILE A 136 -2.19 6.56 -6.01
N VAL A 137 -2.38 7.86 -5.86
CA VAL A 137 -2.20 8.59 -4.61
C VAL A 137 -3.58 8.71 -3.98
N ARG A 138 -3.77 8.20 -2.77
CA ARG A 138 -5.04 8.19 -2.04
C ARG A 138 -4.83 8.73 -0.65
N GLN A 139 -5.79 9.54 -0.22
CA GLN A 139 -5.80 10.14 1.10
C GLN A 139 -7.19 9.97 1.75
N PRO A 140 -7.28 9.38 2.95
CA PRO A 140 -8.50 9.40 3.76
C PRO A 140 -8.95 10.83 4.06
N VAL A 141 -10.27 11.06 4.04
CA VAL A 141 -10.88 12.36 4.39
C VAL A 141 -12.08 12.24 5.34
N ALA A 142 -12.32 13.30 6.13
CA ALA A 142 -13.51 13.50 6.96
C ALA A 142 -14.13 14.88 6.78
#